data_AF-A0A2E6IWC7-F1
#
_entry.id   AF-A0A2E6IWC7-F1
#
_cell.length_a   1.000
_cell.length_b   1.000
_cell.length_c   1.000
_cell.angle_alpha   90.00
_cell.angle_beta   90.00
_cell.angle_gamma   90.00
#
_symmetry.space_group_name_H-M   'P 1'
#
loop_
_entity.id
_entity.type
_entity.pdbx_description
1 polymer ?
#
loop_
_entity_poly.entity_id
_entity_poly.type
_entity_poly.pdbx_seq_one_letter_code
_entity_poly.pdbx_strand_id
1 'polypeptide(L)' 'MVILSLLGITFFIAVGYFAYNFSQCIGTFSRLNKFIHTKVFGVLGVLIYLYLVYVNQDALVYALKQPLENF' A
#
# COMPACT_ATOMS: atom_id res chain seq x y z
N MET A 1 23.22 -5.26 -0.17
CA MET A 1 22.30 -4.38 -0.92
C MET A 1 21.18 -5.14 -1.63
N VAL A 2 21.45 -6.20 -2.40
CA VAL A 2 20.43 -6.97 -3.15
C VAL A 2 19.30 -7.54 -2.26
N ILE A 3 19.62 -8.10 -1.09
CA ILE A 3 18.65 -8.71 -0.18
C ILE A 3 17.66 -7.68 0.39
N LEU A 4 18.15 -6.50 0.78
CA LEU A 4 17.31 -5.40 1.27
C LEU A 4 16.35 -4.89 0.19
N SER A 5 16.83 -4.78 -1.05
CA SER A 5 15.98 -4.39 -2.19
C SER A 5 14.89 -5.43 -2.46
N LEU A 6 15.21 -6.73 -2.39
CA LEU A 6 14.22 -7.82 -2.56
C LEU A 6 13.14 -7.79 -1.47
N LEU A 7 13.53 -7.59 -0.21
CA LEU A 7 12.59 -7.46 0.91
C LEU A 7 11.69 -6.23 0.74
N GLY A 8 12.26 -5.09 0.36
CA GLY A 8 11.52 -3.86 0.08
C GLY A 8 10.49 -4.03 -1.03
N ILE A 9 10.87 -4.64 -2.16
CA ILE A 9 9.96 -4.91 -3.29
C ILE A 9 8.84 -5.86 -2.87
N THR A 10 9.16 -6.91 -2.10
CA THR A 10 8.17 -7.90 -1.65
C THR A 10 7.13 -7.25 -0.73
N PHE A 11 7.58 -6.46 0.25
CA PHE A 11 6.69 -5.70 1.11
C PHE A 11 5.85 -4.70 0.32
N PHE A 12 6.47 -4.00 -0.62
CA PHE A 12 5.80 -3.00 -1.44
C PHE A 12 4.66 -3.61 -2.28
N ILE A 13 4.89 -4.78 -2.88
CA ILE A 13 3.88 -5.52 -3.66
C ILE A 13 2.78 -6.05 -2.73
N ALA A 14 3.14 -6.63 -1.59
CA ALA A 14 2.17 -7.18 -0.64
C ALA A 14 1.21 -6.10 -0.11
N VAL A 15 1.76 -4.96 0.32
CA VAL A 15 0.96 -3.82 0.81
C VAL A 15 0.16 -3.18 -0.32
N GLY A 16 0.72 -3.09 -1.53
CA GLY A 16 -0.01 -2.61 -2.71
C GLY A 16 -1.21 -3.49 -3.05
N TYR A 17 -1.05 -4.81 -3.01
CA TYR A 17 -2.16 -5.75 -3.23
C TYR A 17 -3.20 -5.68 -2.11
N PHE A 18 -2.76 -5.49 -0.86
CA PHE A 18 -3.67 -5.22 0.25
C PHE A 18 -4.49 -3.94 0.01
N ALA A 19 -3.85 -2.83 -0.36
CA ALA A 19 -4.52 -1.57 -0.65
C ALA A 19 -5.54 -1.71 -1.79
N TYR A 20 -5.20 -2.44 -2.84
CA TYR A 20 -6.11 -2.76 -3.94
C TYR A 20 -7.40 -3.44 -3.45
N ASN A 21 -7.27 -4.53 -2.70
CA ASN A 21 -8.43 -5.29 -2.21
C ASN A 21 -9.22 -4.51 -1.14
N PHE A 22 -8.52 -3.79 -0.26
CA PHE A 22 -9.14 -2.98 0.77
C PHE A 22 -10.00 -1.87 0.18
N SER A 23 -9.51 -1.15 -0.83
CA SER A 23 -10.30 -0.09 -1.48
C SER A 23 -11.48 -0.64 -2.28
N GLN A 24 -11.37 -1.83 -2.87
CA GLN A 24 -12.54 -2.51 -3.46
C GLN A 24 -13.60 -2.86 -2.42
N CYS A 25 -13.17 -3.32 -1.23
CA CYS A 25 -14.06 -3.57 -0.11
C CYS A 25 -14.77 -2.28 0.32
N ILE A 26 -14.05 -1.16 0.45
CA ILE A 26 -14.64 0.15 0.78
C ILE A 26 -15.69 0.56 -0.27
N GLY A 27 -15.37 0.45 -1.56
CA GLY A 27 -16.29 0.79 -2.65
C GLY A 27 -17.57 -0.07 -2.63
N THR A 28 -17.46 -1.32 -2.18
CA THR A 28 -18.60 -2.24 -2.03
C THR A 28 -19.41 -1.91 -0.77
N PHE A 29 -18.75 -1.73 0.38
CA PHE A 29 -19.37 -1.40 1.66
C PHE A 29 -20.15 -0.09 1.62
N SER A 30 -19.57 0.95 1.00
CA SER A 30 -20.20 2.25 0.82
C SER A 30 -21.27 2.28 -0.28
N ARG A 31 -21.53 1.14 -0.95
CA ARG A 31 -22.43 1.01 -2.12
C ARG A 31 -22.06 1.93 -3.30
N LEU A 32 -20.88 2.55 -3.28
CA LEU A 32 -20.36 3.33 -4.41
C LEU A 32 -20.12 2.48 -5.66
N ASN A 33 -20.04 1.15 -5.51
CA ASN A 33 -20.03 0.20 -6.62
C ASN A 33 -21.24 0.35 -7.58
N LYS A 34 -22.33 1.01 -7.17
CA LYS A 34 -23.47 1.31 -8.03
C LYS A 34 -23.18 2.42 -9.07
N PHE A 35 -22.20 3.29 -8.78
CA PHE A 35 -21.84 4.43 -9.63
C PHE A 35 -20.55 4.18 -10.39
N ILE A 36 -19.57 3.54 -9.75
CA ILE A 36 -18.24 3.31 -10.31
C ILE A 36 -17.87 1.85 -10.06
N HIS A 37 -17.30 1.18 -11.06
CA HIS A 37 -16.94 -0.23 -10.97
C HIS A 37 -15.91 -0.49 -9.85
N THR A 38 -16.10 -1.52 -9.02
CA THR A 38 -15.19 -1.91 -7.90
C THR A 38 -13.71 -1.86 -8.24
N LYS A 39 -13.30 -2.43 -9.39
CA LYS A 39 -11.91 -2.39 -9.87
C LYS A 39 -11.28 -1.00 -9.89
N VAL A 40 -12.04 0.05 -10.22
CA VAL A 40 -11.55 1.44 -10.21
C VAL A 40 -11.19 1.88 -8.80
N PHE A 41 -11.98 1.51 -7.78
CA PHE A 41 -11.62 1.75 -6.38
C PHE A 41 -10.34 1.03 -5.98
N GLY A 42 -10.12 -0.19 -6.49
CA GLY A 42 -8.85 -0.89 -6.27
C GLY A 42 -7.66 -0.13 -6.85
N VAL A 43 -7.75 0.34 -8.09
CA VAL A 43 -6.69 1.14 -8.73
C VAL A 43 -6.46 2.46 -7.98
N LEU A 44 -7.53 3.16 -7.59
CA LEU A 44 -7.43 4.39 -6.78
C LEU A 44 -6.76 4.11 -5.43
N GLY A 45 -7.07 2.98 -4.79
CA GLY A 45 -6.40 2.54 -3.56
C GLY A 45 -4.90 2.38 -3.71
N VAL A 46 -4.46 1.74 -4.80
CA VAL A 46 -3.02 1.58 -5.11
C VAL A 46 -2.36 2.93 -5.39
N LEU A 47 -3.02 3.84 -6.10
CA LEU A 47 -2.50 5.18 -6.38
C LEU A 47 -2.36 6.02 -5.10
N ILE A 48 -3.35 5.95 -4.21
CA ILE A 48 -3.28 6.61 -2.89
C ILE A 48 -2.14 6.02 -2.07
N TYR A 49 -1.99 4.69 -2.07
CA TYR A 49 -0.88 4.02 -1.39
C TYR A 49 0.48 4.50 -1.92
N LEU A 50 0.68 4.52 -3.24
CA LEU A 50 1.89 5.03 -3.89
C LEU A 50 2.21 6.46 -3.45
N TYR A 51 1.19 7.33 -3.46
CA TYR A 51 1.31 8.71 -3.02
C TYR A 51 1.71 8.81 -1.54
N LEU A 52 1.07 8.05 -0.66
CA LEU A 52 1.38 8.04 0.77
C LEU A 52 2.81 7.55 1.04
N VAL A 53 3.26 6.51 0.34
CA VAL A 53 4.66 6.04 0.43
C VAL A 53 5.62 7.12 -0.05
N TYR A 54 5.31 7.80 -1.15
CA TYR A 54 6.15 8.86 -1.70
C TYR A 54 6.27 10.07 -0.77
N VAL A 55 5.17 10.51 -0.15
CA VAL A 55 5.18 11.68 0.74
C VAL A 55 5.79 11.35 2.11
N ASN A 56 5.76 10.09 2.55
CA ASN A 56 6.20 9.68 3.89
C ASN A 56 7.43 8.76 3.86
N GLN A 57 8.32 8.92 2.87
CA GLN A 57 9.50 8.05 2.71
C GLN A 57 10.36 7.96 3.98
N ASP A 58 10.62 9.09 4.63
CA ASP A 58 11.46 9.14 5.83
C ASP A 58 10.85 8.35 6.99
N ALA A 59 9.56 8.55 7.25
CA ALA A 59 8.83 7.82 8.28
C ALA A 59 8.78 6.31 7.99
N LEU A 60 8.60 5.93 6.72
CA LEU A 60 8.56 4.53 6.30
C LEU A 60 9.91 3.83 6.49
N VAL A 61 11.00 4.48 6.07
CA VAL A 61 12.36 3.95 6.23
C VAL A 61 12.74 3.87 7.70
N TYR A 62 12.39 4.89 8.50
CA TYR A 62 12.58 4.88 9.94
C TYR A 62 11.84 3.69 10.59
N ALA A 63 10.55 3.52 10.29
CA ALA A 63 9.75 2.43 10.83
C ALA A 63 10.28 1.04 10.43
N LEU A 64 10.79 0.89 9.20
CA LEU A 64 11.39 -0.37 8.73
C LEU A 64 12.76 -0.67 9.38
N LYS A 65 13.53 0.36 9.76
CA LYS A 65 14.82 0.21 10.43
C LYS A 65 14.71 0.01 11.94
N GLN A 66 13.67 0.56 12.56
CA GLN A 66 13.44 0.48 14.00
C GLN A 66 13.55 -0.95 14.59
N PRO A 67 12.96 -2.00 13.98
CA PRO A 67 13.09 -3.36 14.50
C PRO A 67 14.49 -3.97 14.27
N LEU A 68 15.36 -3.38 13.45
CA LEU A 68 16.74 -3.82 13.23
C LEU A 68 17.74 -3.13 14.17
N GLU A 69 17.44 -1.90 14.60
CA GLU A 69 18.31 -1.09 15.46
C GLU A 69 18.05 -1.31 16.96
N ASN A 70 16.89 -1.87 17.34
CA ASN A 70 16.52 -2.17 18.73
C ASN A 70 16.65 -3.66 19.09
N PHE A 71 17.48 -4.42 18.37
CA PHE A 71 17.94 -5.76 18.78
C PHE A 71 19.28 -5.70 19.50
#